data_AF-E4WUS5-F1
#
_entry.id   AF-E4WUS5-F1
#
_cell.length_a   1.000
_cell.length_b   1.000
_cell.length_c   1.000
_cell.angle_alpha   90.00
_cell.angle_beta   90.00
_cell.angle_gamma   90.00
#
_symmetry.space_group_name_H-M   'P 1'
#
loop_
_entity.id
_entity.type
_entity.pdbx_description
1 polymer ?
#
loop_
_entity_poly.entity_id
_entity_poly.type
_entity_poly.pdbx_seq_one_letter_code
_entity_poly.pdbx_strand_id
1 'polypeptide(L)'
;MRFGTALAAVSGVLCSNVLDLTESTFQGAIEQHDTLMVEFFAPWCGHCKKLAPEYESAADALNEEDPPIRIAKVDCTANGELCQKYGVSGYPTIKMFKGAEESGKYEGARNADGITAYMRKQSGPASTAVDSTSKWEKVSQNKQTIIVGFFEDYESGNGQVFQKVASALRDDFRFAHSTDSAVVKAAEQEEGKIVLYRPRGMKNKFEAGEVIYTGEKFTVGLIKTWIKENALGSCPIATMDNLGELKRPLVMAFYKVDYNLDPKGTQYWRNRVMKVGQDFSDMNLAVADNKKFQGMINSELNGASWSFDKPKVVIFDDADKKYIMEEEFSTDGKSLRAFIEKFNAGEVEAWIKSEDVPAEQGALKKVVGKNWDDIVMKNDADVFIKMYAPWCGHCKSMAPAWEEFAQKMEGDDGIVVADFDATANDPGHPSYSASGYPTLYWAPAGDKSNPKKYQGGRTVADFEKWVKENRSTPAKDEL
;
A
#
# COMPACT_ATOMS: atom_id res chain seq x y z
N MET A 1 -64.10 -41.31 20.40
CA MET A 1 -63.08 -41.74 19.43
C MET A 1 -62.83 -40.59 18.46
N ARG A 2 -61.72 -39.86 18.61
CA ARG A 2 -61.26 -38.84 17.65
C ARG A 2 -60.09 -39.45 16.90
N PHE A 3 -60.24 -39.63 15.59
CA PHE A 3 -59.15 -40.03 14.71
C PHE A 3 -58.20 -38.84 14.53
N GLY A 4 -56.93 -39.02 14.89
CA GLY A 4 -55.86 -38.06 14.63
C GLY A 4 -55.23 -38.35 13.29
N THR A 5 -55.24 -37.37 12.38
CA THR A 5 -54.48 -37.41 11.13
C THR A 5 -53.08 -36.87 11.42
N ALA A 6 -52.08 -37.74 11.37
CA ALA A 6 -50.67 -37.32 11.42
C ALA A 6 -50.25 -36.88 10.02
N LEU A 7 -49.86 -35.61 9.88
CA LEU A 7 -49.21 -35.08 8.68
C LEU A 7 -47.70 -35.34 8.83
N ALA A 8 -47.14 -36.24 8.01
CA ALA A 8 -45.71 -36.44 7.93
C ALA A 8 -45.08 -35.30 7.11
N ALA A 9 -44.22 -34.50 7.73
CA ALA A 9 -43.38 -33.53 7.03
C ALA A 9 -42.23 -34.29 6.35
N VAL A 10 -42.20 -34.26 5.01
CA VAL A 10 -41.06 -34.73 4.24
C VAL A 10 -40.01 -33.62 4.25
N SER A 11 -38.92 -33.81 5.00
CA SER A 11 -37.76 -32.93 4.98
C SER A 11 -37.02 -33.17 3.66
N GLY A 12 -37.13 -32.25 2.71
CA GLY A 12 -36.37 -32.28 1.47
C GLY A 12 -34.90 -32.03 1.77
N VAL A 13 -34.03 -32.99 1.42
CA VAL A 13 -32.59 -32.75 1.29
C VAL A 13 -32.41 -31.89 0.04
N LEU A 14 -32.12 -30.60 0.23
CA LEU A 14 -31.63 -29.75 -0.86
C LEU A 14 -30.23 -30.26 -1.23
N CYS A 15 -30.03 -30.68 -2.48
CA CYS A 15 -28.68 -30.94 -3.01
C CYS A 15 -27.89 -29.64 -2.95
N SER A 16 -26.68 -29.68 -2.40
CA SER A 16 -25.76 -28.53 -2.41
C SER A 16 -25.39 -28.17 -3.86
N ASN A 17 -25.34 -26.86 -4.15
CA ASN A 17 -24.85 -26.34 -5.43
C ASN A 17 -23.32 -26.19 -5.46
N VAL A 18 -22.64 -26.45 -4.34
CA VAL A 18 -21.18 -26.51 -4.26
C VAL A 18 -20.71 -27.88 -4.76
N LEU A 19 -19.78 -27.89 -5.71
CA LEU A 19 -19.19 -29.13 -6.20
C LEU A 19 -18.22 -29.71 -5.15
N ASP A 20 -18.50 -30.92 -4.66
CA ASP A 20 -17.57 -31.69 -3.83
C ASP A 20 -16.53 -32.37 -4.72
N LEU A 21 -15.31 -31.83 -4.72
CA LEU A 21 -14.20 -32.34 -5.53
C LEU A 21 -13.24 -33.18 -4.70
N THR A 22 -12.75 -34.25 -5.33
CA THR A 22 -11.72 -35.14 -4.80
C THR A 22 -10.54 -35.18 -5.77
N GLU A 23 -9.45 -35.84 -5.39
CA GLU A 23 -8.27 -36.00 -6.26
C GLU A 23 -8.63 -36.58 -7.64
N SER A 24 -9.61 -37.47 -7.72
CA SER A 24 -10.03 -38.11 -8.98
C SER A 24 -10.96 -37.27 -9.84
N THR A 25 -11.73 -36.34 -9.25
CA THR A 25 -12.71 -35.52 -10.00
C THR A 25 -12.20 -34.10 -10.28
N PHE A 26 -11.17 -33.65 -9.58
CA PHE A 26 -10.68 -32.27 -9.64
C PHE A 26 -10.28 -31.84 -11.05
N GLN A 27 -9.45 -32.64 -11.73
CA GLN A 27 -8.92 -32.28 -13.05
C GLN A 27 -10.04 -32.12 -14.09
N GLY A 28 -11.00 -33.06 -14.12
CA GLY A 28 -12.15 -32.96 -15.01
C GLY A 28 -13.02 -31.75 -14.71
N ALA A 29 -13.20 -31.41 -13.43
CA ALA A 29 -13.98 -30.25 -13.03
C ALA A 29 -13.36 -28.92 -13.48
N ILE A 30 -12.04 -28.73 -13.33
CA ILE A 30 -11.38 -27.50 -13.78
C ILE A 30 -11.32 -27.41 -15.31
N GLU A 31 -11.25 -28.51 -16.03
CA GLU A 31 -11.28 -28.53 -17.51
C GLU A 31 -12.67 -28.28 -18.08
N GLN A 32 -13.72 -28.73 -17.38
CA GLN A 32 -15.11 -28.56 -17.81
C GLN A 32 -15.63 -27.13 -17.64
N HIS A 33 -15.08 -26.37 -16.70
CA HIS A 33 -15.56 -25.04 -16.36
C HIS A 33 -14.53 -23.97 -16.72
N ASP A 34 -14.92 -23.02 -17.57
CA ASP A 34 -14.07 -21.90 -17.99
C ASP A 34 -13.60 -21.04 -16.80
N THR A 35 -14.39 -20.98 -15.73
CA THR A 35 -14.03 -20.34 -14.46
C THR A 35 -14.60 -21.17 -13.31
N LEU A 36 -13.73 -21.57 -12.38
CA LEU A 36 -14.11 -22.32 -11.19
C LEU A 36 -13.40 -21.75 -9.96
N MET A 37 -14.16 -21.44 -8.92
CA MET A 37 -13.60 -21.15 -7.60
C MET A 37 -13.59 -22.42 -6.77
N VAL A 38 -12.48 -22.69 -6.09
CA VAL A 38 -12.34 -23.85 -5.21
C VAL A 38 -11.95 -23.41 -3.81
N GLU A 39 -12.75 -23.77 -2.82
CA GLU A 39 -12.39 -23.72 -1.39
C GLU A 39 -11.62 -24.99 -0.99
N PHE A 40 -10.39 -24.83 -0.53
CA PHE A 40 -9.61 -25.88 0.14
C PHE A 40 -9.77 -25.73 1.65
N PHE A 41 -10.36 -26.74 2.29
CA PHE A 41 -10.79 -26.65 3.69
C PHE A 41 -10.41 -27.89 4.51
N ALA A 42 -10.65 -27.79 5.82
CA ALA A 42 -10.64 -28.93 6.72
C ALA A 42 -11.88 -28.88 7.65
N PRO A 43 -12.54 -30.01 7.92
CA PRO A 43 -13.82 -30.04 8.63
C PRO A 43 -13.73 -29.58 10.09
N TRP A 44 -12.54 -29.60 10.69
CA TRP A 44 -12.29 -29.14 12.05
C TRP A 44 -11.95 -27.64 12.15
N CYS A 45 -11.69 -26.95 11.04
CA CYS A 45 -11.27 -25.56 11.05
C CYS A 45 -12.45 -24.61 11.32
N GLY A 46 -12.35 -23.80 12.37
CA GLY A 46 -13.40 -22.84 12.76
C GLY A 46 -13.71 -21.79 11.68
N HIS A 47 -12.70 -21.30 10.96
CA HIS A 47 -12.91 -20.35 9.86
C HIS A 47 -13.63 -20.98 8.66
N CYS A 48 -13.37 -22.26 8.36
CA CYS A 48 -14.06 -22.99 7.30
C CYS A 48 -15.53 -23.21 7.67
N LYS A 49 -15.80 -23.62 8.91
CA LYS A 49 -17.18 -23.76 9.42
C LYS A 49 -17.97 -22.46 9.34
N LYS A 50 -17.31 -21.32 9.57
CA LYS A 50 -17.93 -19.99 9.44
C LYS A 50 -18.19 -19.61 7.98
N LEU A 51 -17.29 -19.99 7.07
CA LEU A 51 -17.43 -19.71 5.63
C LEU A 51 -18.46 -20.61 4.95
N ALA A 52 -18.59 -21.88 5.35
CA ALA A 52 -19.46 -22.86 4.73
C ALA A 52 -20.89 -22.35 4.41
N PRO A 53 -21.66 -21.76 5.35
CA PRO A 53 -22.99 -21.26 5.02
C PRO A 53 -22.99 -20.10 4.01
N GLU A 54 -21.97 -19.23 4.05
CA GLU A 54 -21.80 -18.14 3.09
C GLU A 54 -21.42 -18.66 1.70
N TYR A 55 -20.61 -19.73 1.65
CA TYR A 55 -20.17 -20.37 0.42
C TYR A 55 -21.33 -21.11 -0.27
N GLU A 56 -22.14 -21.85 0.49
CA GLU A 56 -23.37 -22.47 -0.02
C GLU A 56 -24.35 -21.42 -0.55
N SER A 57 -24.57 -20.33 0.21
CA SER A 57 -25.44 -19.24 -0.24
C SER A 57 -24.92 -18.55 -1.52
N ALA A 58 -23.60 -18.42 -1.68
CA ALA A 58 -23.01 -17.93 -2.91
C ALA A 58 -23.21 -18.91 -4.07
N ALA A 59 -23.06 -20.22 -3.83
CA ALA A 59 -23.29 -21.25 -4.85
C ALA A 59 -24.73 -21.24 -5.35
N ASP A 60 -25.70 -21.07 -4.44
CA ASP A 60 -27.11 -20.97 -4.81
C ASP A 60 -27.37 -19.76 -5.71
N ALA A 61 -26.89 -18.57 -5.32
CA ALA A 61 -27.05 -17.35 -6.10
C ALA A 61 -26.33 -17.41 -7.46
N LEU A 62 -25.17 -18.06 -7.53
CA LEU A 62 -24.39 -18.21 -8.76
C LEU A 62 -24.97 -19.27 -9.71
N ASN A 63 -25.66 -20.28 -9.18
CA ASN A 63 -26.33 -21.30 -9.97
C ASN A 63 -27.60 -20.77 -10.67
N GLU A 64 -28.14 -19.63 -10.23
CA GLU A 64 -29.26 -18.92 -10.89
C GLU A 64 -28.82 -18.11 -12.13
N GLU A 65 -27.51 -17.97 -12.39
CA GLU A 65 -26.99 -17.28 -13.57
C GLU A 65 -27.18 -18.10 -14.86
N ASP A 66 -27.12 -17.44 -16.02
CA ASP A 66 -27.20 -18.07 -17.33
C ASP A 66 -25.95 -17.73 -18.19
N PRO A 67 -25.02 -18.68 -18.39
CA PRO A 67 -25.02 -20.04 -17.84
C PRO A 67 -24.70 -20.07 -16.32
N PRO A 68 -25.06 -21.16 -15.60
CA PRO A 68 -24.78 -21.29 -14.17
C PRO A 68 -23.28 -21.18 -13.86
N ILE A 69 -22.94 -20.33 -12.90
CA ILE A 69 -21.57 -20.19 -12.41
C ILE A 69 -21.37 -21.20 -11.28
N ARG A 70 -20.33 -22.04 -11.38
CA ARG A 70 -20.07 -23.11 -10.40
C ARG A 70 -18.93 -22.73 -9.46
N ILE A 71 -19.05 -23.17 -8.22
CA ILE A 71 -17.99 -23.13 -7.21
C ILE A 71 -17.87 -24.51 -6.56
N ALA A 72 -16.72 -24.79 -5.96
CA ALA A 72 -16.34 -26.12 -5.51
C ALA A 72 -15.64 -26.08 -4.16
N LYS A 73 -15.58 -27.24 -3.48
CA LYS A 73 -14.80 -27.44 -2.27
C LYS A 73 -14.02 -28.75 -2.31
N VAL A 74 -12.87 -28.75 -1.65
CA VAL A 74 -11.97 -29.90 -1.48
C VAL A 74 -11.62 -30.03 -0.01
N ASP A 75 -11.96 -31.18 0.59
CA ASP A 75 -11.51 -31.53 1.94
C ASP A 75 -10.06 -32.02 1.89
N CYS A 76 -9.14 -31.19 2.38
CA CYS A 76 -7.71 -31.50 2.39
C CYS A 76 -7.32 -32.59 3.41
N THR A 77 -8.21 -32.94 4.35
CA THR A 77 -7.96 -34.07 5.25
C THR A 77 -8.13 -35.42 4.57
N ALA A 78 -8.92 -35.47 3.48
CA ALA A 78 -9.09 -36.65 2.65
C ALA A 78 -8.30 -36.59 1.33
N ASN A 79 -7.91 -35.40 0.87
CA ASN A 79 -7.26 -35.15 -0.43
C ASN A 79 -5.93 -34.39 -0.27
N GLY A 80 -5.02 -34.92 0.55
CA GLY A 80 -3.81 -34.23 0.98
C GLY A 80 -2.82 -33.93 -0.14
N GLU A 81 -2.65 -34.85 -1.10
CA GLU A 81 -1.70 -34.67 -2.21
C GLU A 81 -2.16 -33.56 -3.14
N LEU A 82 -3.45 -33.51 -3.43
CA LEU A 82 -4.06 -32.42 -4.21
C LEU A 82 -3.85 -31.06 -3.55
N CYS A 83 -4.06 -30.95 -2.24
CA CYS A 83 -3.88 -29.69 -1.51
C CYS A 83 -2.41 -29.28 -1.45
N GLN A 84 -1.48 -30.23 -1.29
CA GLN A 84 -0.05 -29.95 -1.36
C GLN A 84 0.38 -29.51 -2.77
N LYS A 85 -0.13 -30.15 -3.82
CA LYS A 85 0.13 -29.80 -5.24
C LYS A 85 -0.19 -28.34 -5.52
N TYR A 86 -1.28 -27.82 -4.97
CA TYR A 86 -1.67 -26.42 -5.12
C TYR A 86 -1.16 -25.51 -3.99
N GLY A 87 -0.23 -25.98 -3.15
CA GLY A 87 0.45 -25.15 -2.15
C GLY A 87 -0.48 -24.62 -1.05
N VAL A 88 -1.47 -25.41 -0.63
CA VAL A 88 -2.37 -25.06 0.48
C VAL A 88 -1.64 -25.28 1.81
N SER A 89 -1.35 -24.19 2.52
CA SER A 89 -0.66 -24.21 3.82
C SER A 89 -1.53 -23.80 5.02
N GLY A 90 -2.80 -23.50 4.78
CA GLY A 90 -3.75 -23.06 5.80
C GLY A 90 -5.19 -23.07 5.29
N TYR A 91 -6.16 -23.05 6.22
CA TYR A 91 -7.58 -23.21 5.90
C TYR A 91 -8.45 -22.06 6.43
N PRO A 92 -9.46 -21.60 5.67
CA PRO A 92 -9.69 -21.93 4.26
C PRO A 92 -8.70 -21.20 3.35
N THR A 93 -8.30 -21.86 2.27
CA THR A 93 -7.61 -21.24 1.12
C THR A 93 -8.53 -21.32 -0.07
N ILE A 94 -8.83 -20.19 -0.72
CA ILE A 94 -9.72 -20.13 -1.87
C ILE A 94 -8.89 -19.78 -3.10
N LYS A 95 -8.98 -20.60 -4.14
CA LYS A 95 -8.23 -20.43 -5.40
C LYS A 95 -9.18 -20.35 -6.58
N MET A 96 -8.73 -19.64 -7.60
CA MET A 96 -9.40 -19.48 -8.88
C MET A 96 -8.73 -20.33 -9.94
N PHE A 97 -9.54 -20.97 -10.77
CA PHE A 97 -9.11 -21.75 -11.91
C PHE A 97 -9.80 -21.21 -13.16
N LYS A 98 -9.03 -21.11 -14.26
CA LYS A 98 -9.55 -20.82 -15.60
C LYS A 98 -9.15 -21.95 -16.53
N GLY A 99 -10.10 -22.86 -16.82
CA GLY A 99 -9.75 -24.14 -17.40
C GLY A 99 -8.76 -24.89 -16.50
N ALA A 100 -7.75 -25.53 -17.11
CA ALA A 100 -6.73 -26.30 -16.40
C ALA A 100 -5.70 -25.46 -15.62
N GLU A 101 -5.71 -24.13 -15.72
CA GLU A 101 -4.70 -23.25 -15.11
C GLU A 101 -5.20 -22.60 -13.80
N GLU A 102 -4.36 -22.60 -12.77
CA GLU A 102 -4.60 -21.78 -11.57
C GLU A 102 -4.41 -20.30 -11.92
N SER A 103 -5.44 -19.47 -11.68
CA SER A 103 -5.43 -18.05 -11.98
C SER A 103 -5.23 -17.16 -10.75
N GLY A 104 -4.83 -17.73 -9.61
CA GLY A 104 -4.47 -17.03 -8.38
C GLY A 104 -5.39 -17.32 -7.19
N LYS A 105 -5.13 -16.64 -6.07
CA LYS A 105 -5.91 -16.74 -4.82
C LYS A 105 -7.04 -15.72 -4.78
N TYR A 106 -8.14 -16.08 -4.13
CA TYR A 106 -9.18 -15.12 -3.77
C TYR A 106 -8.89 -14.52 -2.38
N GLU A 107 -8.59 -13.23 -2.36
CA GLU A 107 -8.30 -12.44 -1.14
C GLU A 107 -9.45 -11.47 -0.78
N GLY A 108 -10.61 -11.64 -1.41
CA GLY A 108 -11.78 -10.79 -1.16
C GLY A 108 -12.56 -11.15 0.12
N ALA A 109 -13.71 -10.51 0.29
CA ALA A 109 -14.58 -10.75 1.43
C ALA A 109 -15.08 -12.20 1.49
N ARG A 110 -15.01 -12.82 2.66
CA ARG A 110 -15.42 -14.20 2.91
C ARG A 110 -16.90 -14.28 3.33
N ASN A 111 -17.77 -13.69 2.53
CA ASN A 111 -19.23 -13.69 2.67
C ASN A 111 -19.91 -13.91 1.30
N ALA A 112 -21.19 -14.26 1.32
CA ALA A 112 -21.92 -14.66 0.11
C ALA A 112 -21.92 -13.55 -0.96
N ASP A 113 -22.17 -12.30 -0.56
CA ASP A 113 -22.20 -11.15 -1.48
C ASP A 113 -20.85 -10.91 -2.16
N GLY A 114 -19.75 -10.95 -1.40
CA GLY A 114 -18.40 -10.73 -1.92
C GLY A 114 -17.99 -11.81 -2.92
N ILE A 115 -18.26 -13.07 -2.58
CA ILE A 115 -17.97 -14.24 -3.44
C ILE A 115 -18.81 -14.18 -4.71
N THR A 116 -20.12 -13.95 -4.58
CA THR A 116 -21.04 -13.88 -5.72
C THR A 116 -20.66 -12.75 -6.68
N ALA A 117 -20.40 -11.55 -6.16
CA ALA A 117 -19.99 -10.41 -6.96
C ALA A 117 -18.66 -10.66 -7.68
N TYR A 118 -17.68 -11.27 -7.00
CA TYR A 118 -16.40 -11.63 -7.59
C TYR A 118 -16.56 -12.68 -8.69
N MET A 119 -17.32 -13.75 -8.44
CA MET A 119 -17.54 -14.82 -9.42
C MET A 119 -18.32 -14.37 -10.65
N ARG A 120 -19.35 -13.52 -10.50
CA ARG A 120 -20.00 -12.84 -11.64
C ARG A 120 -19.00 -12.02 -12.44
N LYS A 121 -18.17 -11.23 -11.74
CA LYS A 121 -17.12 -10.45 -12.38
C LYS A 121 -16.13 -11.33 -13.13
N GLN A 122 -15.74 -12.51 -12.63
CA GLN A 122 -14.79 -13.42 -13.28
C GLN A 122 -15.40 -14.26 -14.39
N SER A 123 -16.67 -14.64 -14.28
CA SER A 123 -17.33 -15.51 -15.27
C SER A 123 -17.93 -14.71 -16.43
N GLY A 124 -18.18 -13.40 -16.24
CA GLY A 124 -18.56 -12.51 -17.33
C GLY A 124 -17.44 -12.34 -18.37
N PRO A 125 -17.72 -11.74 -19.54
CA PRO A 125 -16.71 -11.50 -20.55
C PRO A 125 -15.64 -10.54 -20.02
N ALA A 126 -14.36 -10.85 -20.28
CA ALA A 126 -13.24 -10.02 -19.82
C ALA A 126 -13.28 -8.60 -20.41
N SER A 127 -13.94 -8.42 -21.56
CA SER A 127 -14.17 -7.16 -22.23
C SER A 127 -15.65 -7.02 -22.61
N THR A 128 -16.26 -5.89 -22.27
CA THR A 128 -17.69 -5.63 -22.56
C THR A 128 -17.90 -5.20 -24.01
N ALA A 129 -18.81 -5.86 -24.73
CA ALA A 129 -19.18 -5.47 -26.10
C ALA A 129 -19.97 -4.16 -26.14
N VAL A 130 -19.53 -3.23 -26.99
CA VAL A 130 -20.15 -1.92 -27.24
C VAL A 130 -20.66 -1.91 -28.68
N ASP A 131 -21.89 -2.38 -28.85
CA ASP A 131 -22.55 -2.65 -30.15
C ASP A 131 -23.56 -1.56 -30.55
N SER A 132 -23.50 -0.40 -29.89
CA SER A 132 -24.39 0.72 -30.18
C SER A 132 -23.85 2.02 -29.59
N THR A 133 -24.20 3.14 -30.22
CA THR A 133 -23.83 4.48 -29.75
C THR A 133 -24.37 4.78 -28.35
N SER A 134 -25.53 4.25 -27.98
CA SER A 134 -26.06 4.40 -26.61
C SER A 134 -25.22 3.66 -25.56
N LYS A 135 -24.67 2.48 -25.88
CA LYS A 135 -23.71 1.82 -24.98
C LYS A 135 -22.40 2.62 -24.91
N TRP A 136 -21.94 3.17 -26.04
CA TRP A 136 -20.76 4.03 -26.07
C TRP A 136 -20.91 5.30 -25.21
N GLU A 137 -22.08 5.93 -25.21
CA GLU A 137 -22.37 7.08 -24.33
C GLU A 137 -22.18 6.75 -22.86
N LYS A 138 -22.51 5.53 -22.43
CA LYS A 138 -22.28 5.08 -21.04
C LYS A 138 -20.80 4.79 -20.79
N VAL A 139 -20.13 4.15 -21.74
CA VAL A 139 -18.71 3.79 -21.64
C VAL A 139 -17.81 5.04 -21.62
N SER A 140 -18.08 6.04 -22.45
CA SER A 140 -17.35 7.31 -22.53
C SER A 140 -17.56 8.25 -21.33
N GLN A 141 -18.42 7.87 -20.38
CA GLN A 141 -18.63 8.53 -19.09
C GLN A 141 -17.90 7.77 -17.97
N ASN A 142 -16.81 7.08 -18.31
CA ASN A 142 -16.02 6.26 -17.42
C ASN A 142 -15.50 7.04 -16.20
N LYS A 143 -15.74 6.47 -15.01
CA LYS A 143 -15.22 6.98 -13.73
C LYS A 143 -13.83 6.43 -13.38
N GLN A 144 -13.36 5.44 -14.13
CA GLN A 144 -12.10 4.74 -13.95
C GLN A 144 -11.42 4.60 -15.32
N THR A 145 -10.12 4.32 -15.33
CA THR A 145 -9.40 3.99 -16.57
C THR A 145 -10.06 2.79 -17.25
N ILE A 146 -10.35 2.92 -18.54
CA ILE A 146 -10.91 1.84 -19.36
C ILE A 146 -10.10 1.71 -20.65
N ILE A 147 -9.86 0.48 -21.06
CA ILE A 147 -9.18 0.17 -22.32
C ILE A 147 -10.22 -0.32 -23.31
N VAL A 148 -10.32 0.32 -24.47
CA VAL A 148 -11.29 0.00 -25.51
C VAL A 148 -10.56 -0.42 -26.77
N GLY A 149 -10.91 -1.59 -27.31
CA GLY A 149 -10.44 -2.05 -28.61
C GLY A 149 -11.49 -1.84 -29.69
N PHE A 150 -11.10 -1.26 -30.82
CA PHE A 150 -11.93 -1.09 -32.00
C PHE A 150 -11.40 -2.02 -33.09
N PHE A 151 -12.18 -3.04 -33.45
CA PHE A 151 -11.72 -4.10 -34.35
C PHE A 151 -12.73 -4.34 -35.47
N GLU A 152 -12.26 -4.77 -36.64
CA GLU A 152 -13.16 -5.31 -37.67
C GLU A 152 -13.77 -6.65 -37.20
N ASP A 153 -12.92 -7.52 -36.63
CA ASP A 153 -13.31 -8.79 -36.04
C ASP A 153 -12.65 -8.95 -34.66
N TYR A 154 -13.49 -9.17 -33.65
CA TYR A 154 -13.05 -9.39 -32.29
C TYR A 154 -12.61 -10.85 -32.04
N GLU A 155 -13.10 -11.79 -32.84
CA GLU A 155 -12.89 -13.23 -32.65
C GLU A 155 -11.65 -13.76 -33.38
N SER A 156 -10.95 -12.93 -34.14
CA SER A 156 -9.72 -13.30 -34.83
C SER A 156 -8.62 -12.24 -34.71
N GLY A 157 -7.40 -12.59 -35.16
CA GLY A 157 -6.27 -11.66 -35.25
C GLY A 157 -6.00 -10.84 -33.99
N ASN A 158 -6.01 -9.52 -34.14
CA ASN A 158 -5.75 -8.57 -33.03
C ASN A 158 -6.86 -8.58 -31.97
N GLY A 159 -8.10 -8.92 -32.34
CA GLY A 159 -9.21 -9.10 -31.41
C GLY A 159 -8.91 -10.19 -30.38
N GLN A 160 -8.44 -11.37 -30.82
CA GLN A 160 -8.03 -12.46 -29.91
C GLN A 160 -6.86 -12.08 -29.00
N VAL A 161 -5.90 -11.29 -29.50
CA VAL A 161 -4.80 -10.79 -28.65
C VAL A 161 -5.36 -9.88 -27.55
N PHE A 162 -6.29 -8.99 -27.90
CA PHE A 162 -6.94 -8.11 -26.92
C PHE A 162 -7.79 -8.88 -25.90
N GLN A 163 -8.50 -9.93 -26.32
CA GLN A 163 -9.21 -10.85 -25.42
C GLN A 163 -8.28 -11.42 -24.33
N LYS A 164 -7.09 -11.89 -24.73
CA LYS A 164 -6.09 -12.44 -23.81
C LYS A 164 -5.55 -11.38 -22.86
N VAL A 165 -5.32 -10.15 -23.35
CA VAL A 165 -4.91 -9.01 -22.51
C VAL A 165 -5.99 -8.66 -21.49
N ALA A 166 -7.24 -8.50 -21.94
CA ALA A 166 -8.38 -8.18 -21.08
C ALA A 166 -8.54 -9.25 -20.00
N SER A 167 -8.48 -10.53 -20.36
CA SER A 167 -8.56 -11.66 -19.41
C SER A 167 -7.46 -11.64 -18.35
N ALA A 168 -6.25 -11.22 -18.73
CA ALA A 168 -5.08 -11.15 -17.86
C ALA A 168 -5.04 -9.92 -16.95
N LEU A 169 -5.81 -8.86 -17.27
CA LEU A 169 -5.78 -7.57 -16.57
C LEU A 169 -7.14 -7.12 -16.03
N ARG A 170 -8.19 -7.94 -16.15
CA ARG A 170 -9.58 -7.62 -15.72
C ARG A 170 -9.75 -7.30 -14.23
N ASP A 171 -8.78 -7.67 -13.42
CA ASP A 171 -8.77 -7.35 -11.99
C ASP A 171 -8.34 -5.92 -11.73
N ASP A 172 -7.40 -5.41 -12.55
CA ASP A 172 -6.81 -4.07 -12.41
C ASP A 172 -7.55 -3.03 -13.25
N PHE A 173 -8.03 -3.43 -14.44
CA PHE A 173 -8.60 -2.51 -15.41
C PHE A 173 -9.93 -3.01 -15.99
N ARG A 174 -10.71 -2.05 -16.49
CA ARG A 174 -11.93 -2.33 -17.26
C ARG A 174 -11.59 -2.40 -18.74
N PHE A 175 -12.18 -3.36 -19.43
CA PHE A 175 -12.03 -3.52 -20.87
C PHE A 175 -13.38 -3.47 -21.57
N ALA A 176 -13.38 -2.86 -22.74
CA ALA A 176 -14.49 -2.89 -23.67
C ALA A 176 -13.98 -3.08 -25.10
N HIS A 177 -14.87 -3.48 -26.01
CA HIS A 177 -14.55 -3.59 -27.42
C HIS A 177 -15.75 -3.23 -28.27
N SER A 178 -15.49 -2.83 -29.51
CA SER A 178 -16.52 -2.60 -30.52
C SER A 178 -16.07 -3.07 -31.89
N THR A 179 -17.01 -3.66 -32.62
CA THR A 179 -16.94 -3.94 -34.06
C THR A 179 -17.96 -3.13 -34.85
N ASP A 180 -18.72 -2.24 -34.19
CA ASP A 180 -19.74 -1.41 -34.82
C ASP A 180 -19.12 -0.11 -35.34
N SER A 181 -19.07 0.06 -36.65
CA SER A 181 -18.57 1.27 -37.32
C SER A 181 -19.24 2.57 -36.82
N ALA A 182 -20.50 2.55 -36.39
CA ALA A 182 -21.17 3.71 -35.81
C ALA A 182 -20.60 4.08 -34.44
N VAL A 183 -20.20 3.09 -33.65
CA VAL A 183 -19.50 3.29 -32.38
C VAL A 183 -18.08 3.79 -32.62
N VAL A 184 -17.34 3.22 -33.57
CA VAL A 184 -16.00 3.68 -33.96
C VAL A 184 -16.03 5.17 -34.33
N LYS A 185 -17.02 5.56 -35.15
CA LYS A 185 -17.23 6.97 -35.54
C LYS A 185 -17.64 7.85 -34.35
N ALA A 186 -18.54 7.39 -33.48
CA ALA A 186 -18.97 8.13 -32.29
C ALA A 186 -17.86 8.27 -31.24
N ALA A 187 -16.89 7.36 -31.24
CA ALA A 187 -15.68 7.41 -30.42
C ALA A 187 -14.58 8.30 -31.02
N GLU A 188 -14.77 8.80 -32.25
CA GLU A 188 -13.77 9.52 -33.02
C GLU A 188 -12.47 8.71 -33.20
N GLN A 189 -12.60 7.38 -33.38
CA GLN A 189 -11.49 6.45 -33.54
C GLN A 189 -11.46 5.81 -34.93
N GLU A 190 -10.41 5.02 -35.16
CA GLU A 190 -10.22 4.19 -36.34
C GLU A 190 -10.30 2.70 -35.98
N GLU A 191 -10.63 1.88 -36.98
CA GLU A 191 -10.55 0.42 -36.86
C GLU A 191 -9.11 -0.05 -36.62
N GLY A 192 -8.96 -1.14 -35.87
CA GLY A 192 -7.68 -1.72 -35.49
C GLY A 192 -6.97 -1.02 -34.33
N LYS A 193 -7.58 -0.02 -33.69
CA LYS A 193 -6.95 0.71 -32.56
C LYS A 193 -7.30 0.10 -31.21
N ILE A 194 -6.34 0.14 -30.30
CA ILE A 194 -6.57 -0.02 -28.86
C ILE A 194 -6.33 1.34 -28.21
N VAL A 195 -7.28 1.80 -27.42
CA VAL A 195 -7.27 3.13 -26.81
C VAL A 195 -7.50 3.01 -25.32
N LEU A 196 -6.63 3.64 -24.53
CA LEU A 196 -6.78 3.80 -23.10
C LEU A 196 -7.44 5.14 -22.83
N TYR A 197 -8.63 5.11 -22.24
CA TYR A 197 -9.37 6.28 -21.81
C TYR A 197 -9.14 6.47 -20.31
N ARG A 198 -8.56 7.61 -19.94
CA ARG A 198 -8.45 8.03 -18.54
C ARG A 198 -9.83 8.40 -17.99
N PRO A 199 -10.02 8.40 -16.66
CA PRO A 199 -11.31 8.78 -16.07
C PRO A 199 -11.76 10.15 -16.59
N ARG A 200 -13.01 10.26 -17.03
CA ARG A 200 -13.54 11.51 -17.61
C ARG A 200 -13.40 12.70 -16.65
N GLY A 201 -13.61 12.46 -15.35
CA GLY A 201 -13.45 13.46 -14.30
C GLY A 201 -12.01 13.97 -14.12
N MET A 202 -11.01 13.23 -14.62
CA MET A 202 -9.58 13.59 -14.55
C MET A 202 -9.08 14.35 -15.78
N LYS A 203 -9.92 14.55 -16.81
CA LYS A 203 -9.54 15.29 -18.02
C LYS A 203 -8.96 16.66 -17.64
N ASN A 204 -7.79 16.96 -18.20
CA ASN A 204 -7.03 18.17 -17.94
C ASN A 204 -6.26 18.56 -19.22
N LYS A 205 -5.51 19.67 -19.17
CA LYS A 205 -4.75 20.21 -20.31
C LYS A 205 -3.26 19.85 -20.31
N PHE A 206 -2.81 19.10 -19.31
CA PHE A 206 -1.39 18.78 -19.08
C PHE A 206 -1.04 17.37 -19.55
N GLU A 207 -2.04 16.51 -19.75
CA GLU A 207 -1.89 15.19 -20.32
C GLU A 207 -3.09 14.84 -21.21
N ALA A 208 -2.89 13.94 -22.17
CA ALA A 208 -3.97 13.47 -23.02
C ALA A 208 -5.06 12.74 -22.20
N GLY A 209 -6.34 12.93 -22.52
CA GLY A 209 -7.41 12.13 -21.91
C GLY A 209 -7.44 10.69 -22.42
N GLU A 210 -6.82 10.47 -23.58
CA GLU A 210 -6.86 9.24 -24.35
C GLU A 210 -5.46 8.95 -24.84
N VAL A 211 -5.05 7.69 -24.78
CA VAL A 211 -3.74 7.24 -25.29
C VAL A 211 -4.00 6.08 -26.23
N ILE A 212 -3.52 6.20 -27.47
CA ILE A 212 -3.67 5.17 -28.49
C ILE A 212 -2.42 4.27 -28.46
N TYR A 213 -2.62 2.96 -28.53
CA TYR A 213 -1.52 2.02 -28.74
C TYR A 213 -0.97 2.18 -30.17
N THR A 214 0.29 2.60 -30.30
CA THR A 214 0.96 2.86 -31.59
C THR A 214 1.96 1.77 -31.98
N GLY A 215 2.06 0.69 -31.21
CA GLY A 215 3.00 -0.38 -31.49
C GLY A 215 2.65 -1.14 -32.77
N GLU A 216 3.64 -1.40 -33.62
CA GLU A 216 3.45 -2.11 -34.90
C GLU A 216 2.94 -3.55 -34.71
N LYS A 217 3.27 -4.18 -33.57
CA LYS A 217 2.91 -5.57 -33.25
C LYS A 217 1.90 -5.63 -32.11
N PHE A 218 0.87 -6.45 -32.29
CA PHE A 218 -0.11 -6.74 -31.25
C PHE A 218 0.27 -8.04 -30.57
N THR A 219 0.89 -7.92 -29.40
CA THR A 219 1.18 -9.08 -28.55
C THR A 219 0.70 -8.81 -27.13
N VAL A 220 0.35 -9.89 -26.40
CA VAL A 220 -0.14 -9.78 -25.03
C VAL A 220 0.86 -9.03 -24.14
N GLY A 221 2.15 -9.35 -24.25
CA GLY A 221 3.20 -8.71 -23.46
C GLY A 221 3.31 -7.21 -23.72
N LEU A 222 3.41 -6.80 -24.99
CA LEU A 222 3.58 -5.39 -25.35
C LEU A 222 2.39 -4.53 -24.91
N ILE A 223 1.16 -5.01 -25.14
CA ILE A 223 -0.05 -4.26 -24.77
C ILE A 223 -0.19 -4.20 -23.25
N LYS A 224 0.12 -5.28 -22.50
CA LYS A 224 0.12 -5.24 -21.03
C LYS A 224 1.10 -4.20 -20.50
N THR A 225 2.32 -4.17 -21.01
CA THR A 225 3.33 -3.18 -20.63
C THR A 225 2.86 -1.76 -20.91
N TRP A 226 2.37 -1.53 -22.13
CA TRP A 226 1.84 -0.22 -22.54
C TRP A 226 0.67 0.25 -21.65
N ILE A 227 -0.27 -0.63 -21.30
CA ILE A 227 -1.38 -0.29 -20.38
C ILE A 227 -0.81 0.16 -19.03
N LYS A 228 0.09 -0.62 -18.44
CA LYS A 228 0.67 -0.32 -17.12
C LYS A 228 1.45 1.00 -17.12
N GLU A 229 2.21 1.28 -18.16
CA GLU A 229 2.97 2.53 -18.30
C GLU A 229 2.09 3.78 -18.45
N ASN A 230 0.87 3.64 -18.98
CA ASN A 230 0.02 4.77 -19.33
C ASN A 230 -1.18 4.98 -18.39
N ALA A 231 -1.63 3.94 -17.69
CA ALA A 231 -2.88 3.94 -16.94
C ALA A 231 -2.91 4.92 -15.76
N LEU A 232 -1.76 5.13 -15.10
CA LEU A 232 -1.63 6.04 -13.96
C LEU A 232 -1.58 7.52 -14.38
N GLY A 233 -1.14 7.81 -15.60
CA GLY A 233 -0.92 9.18 -16.06
C GLY A 233 0.30 9.84 -15.41
N SER A 234 0.46 11.13 -15.68
CA SER A 234 1.61 11.94 -15.23
C SER A 234 1.51 12.40 -13.78
N CYS A 235 0.30 12.40 -13.21
CA CYS A 235 0.04 12.74 -11.81
C CYS A 235 -1.08 11.83 -11.27
N PRO A 236 -0.80 10.55 -11.01
CA PRO A 236 -1.78 9.61 -10.47
C PRO A 236 -2.34 10.03 -9.11
N ILE A 237 -3.45 9.39 -8.74
CA ILE A 237 -3.88 9.34 -7.35
C ILE A 237 -3.07 8.24 -6.65
N ALA A 238 -2.29 8.63 -5.65
CA ALA A 238 -1.65 7.68 -4.76
C ALA A 238 -2.68 7.05 -3.82
N THR A 239 -2.56 5.74 -3.62
CA THR A 239 -3.23 4.94 -2.60
C THR A 239 -2.18 4.13 -1.86
N MET A 240 -2.52 3.56 -0.70
CA MET A 240 -1.59 2.64 -0.02
C MET A 240 -1.23 1.43 -0.89
N ASP A 241 -2.15 0.99 -1.74
CA ASP A 241 -1.97 -0.18 -2.60
C ASP A 241 -1.00 0.07 -3.76
N ASN A 242 -1.00 1.28 -4.35
CA ASN A 242 -0.18 1.60 -5.52
C ASN A 242 1.10 2.38 -5.20
N LEU A 243 1.33 2.76 -3.94
CA LEU A 243 2.45 3.63 -3.56
C LEU A 243 3.82 3.05 -3.96
N GLY A 244 3.96 1.72 -3.90
CA GLY A 244 5.17 1.00 -4.31
C GLY A 244 5.39 0.96 -5.82
N GLU A 245 4.38 1.26 -6.64
CA GLU A 245 4.49 1.33 -8.10
C GLU A 245 4.85 2.74 -8.59
N LEU A 246 4.72 3.76 -7.73
CA LEU A 246 5.04 5.14 -8.07
C LEU A 246 6.56 5.35 -8.10
N LYS A 247 7.07 5.88 -9.21
CA LYS A 247 8.51 6.11 -9.39
C LYS A 247 9.01 7.25 -8.51
N ARG A 248 10.28 7.14 -8.09
CA ARG A 248 11.03 8.19 -7.38
C ARG A 248 11.97 8.94 -8.35
N PRO A 249 12.37 10.19 -8.04
CA PRO A 249 11.85 11.02 -6.95
C PRO A 249 10.37 11.39 -7.18
N LEU A 250 9.59 11.46 -6.09
CA LEU A 250 8.14 11.64 -6.11
C LEU A 250 7.72 12.88 -5.32
N VAL A 251 7.13 13.86 -6.01
CA VAL A 251 6.39 14.98 -5.41
C VAL A 251 4.96 14.50 -5.14
N MET A 252 4.61 14.32 -3.87
CA MET A 252 3.26 13.93 -3.47
C MET A 252 2.55 15.05 -2.72
N ALA A 253 1.38 15.45 -3.23
CA ALA A 253 0.53 16.47 -2.63
C ALA A 253 -0.68 15.85 -1.93
N PHE A 254 -0.75 16.02 -0.61
CA PHE A 254 -1.83 15.56 0.26
C PHE A 254 -2.91 16.63 0.44
N TYR A 255 -4.15 16.30 0.12
CA TYR A 255 -5.34 17.14 0.36
C TYR A 255 -6.59 16.26 0.27
N LYS A 256 -7.79 16.85 0.35
CA LYS A 256 -9.04 16.11 0.14
C LYS A 256 -9.18 15.70 -1.34
N VAL A 257 -8.96 14.41 -1.64
CA VAL A 257 -9.03 13.85 -2.99
C VAL A 257 -10.24 12.92 -3.09
N ASP A 258 -11.28 13.38 -3.79
CA ASP A 258 -12.51 12.61 -3.98
C ASP A 258 -13.16 12.94 -5.34
N TYR A 259 -12.92 12.11 -6.35
CA TYR A 259 -13.53 12.29 -7.67
C TYR A 259 -15.01 11.90 -7.75
N ASN A 260 -15.55 11.24 -6.72
CA ASN A 260 -16.95 10.85 -6.68
C ASN A 260 -17.82 11.98 -6.10
N LEU A 261 -17.42 12.54 -4.96
CA LEU A 261 -18.19 13.56 -4.26
C LEU A 261 -17.68 14.99 -4.53
N ASP A 262 -16.41 15.16 -4.88
CA ASP A 262 -15.78 16.48 -5.04
C ASP A 262 -14.77 16.55 -6.23
N PRO A 263 -15.19 16.19 -7.46
CA PRO A 263 -14.28 16.16 -8.61
C PRO A 263 -13.71 17.55 -8.95
N LYS A 264 -14.47 18.63 -8.69
CA LYS A 264 -14.04 20.00 -8.94
C LYS A 264 -12.92 20.43 -8.00
N GLY A 265 -13.08 20.23 -6.68
CA GLY A 265 -12.03 20.51 -5.71
C GLY A 265 -10.79 19.65 -5.94
N THR A 266 -11.02 18.38 -6.29
CA THR A 266 -9.93 17.46 -6.59
C THR A 266 -9.08 17.91 -7.78
N GLN A 267 -9.73 18.26 -8.90
CA GLN A 267 -9.06 18.76 -10.10
C GLN A 267 -8.45 20.15 -9.88
N TYR A 268 -9.04 21.00 -9.05
CA TYR A 268 -8.53 22.35 -8.80
C TYR A 268 -7.09 22.32 -8.27
N TRP A 269 -6.81 21.46 -7.29
CA TRP A 269 -5.46 21.31 -6.72
C TRP A 269 -4.54 20.47 -7.60
N ARG A 270 -5.01 19.33 -8.12
CA ARG A 270 -4.22 18.48 -9.03
C ARG A 270 -3.69 19.25 -10.23
N ASN A 271 -4.52 20.07 -10.86
CA ASN A 271 -4.11 20.88 -12.01
C ASN A 271 -2.98 21.88 -11.68
N ARG A 272 -2.88 22.34 -10.43
CA ARG A 272 -1.79 23.24 -10.01
C ARG A 272 -0.50 22.48 -9.80
N VAL A 273 -0.58 21.31 -9.18
CA VAL A 273 0.56 20.38 -9.06
C VAL A 273 1.09 20.02 -10.45
N MET A 274 0.21 19.56 -11.34
CA MET A 274 0.57 19.23 -12.73
C MET A 274 1.16 20.42 -13.48
N LYS A 275 0.57 21.62 -13.34
CA LYS A 275 1.07 22.83 -14.01
C LYS A 275 2.52 23.12 -13.65
N VAL A 276 2.88 22.99 -12.37
CA VAL A 276 4.26 23.19 -11.92
C VAL A 276 5.15 22.07 -12.42
N GLY A 277 4.70 20.82 -12.30
CA GLY A 277 5.49 19.67 -12.73
C GLY A 277 5.75 19.56 -14.24
N GLN A 278 5.05 20.32 -15.09
CA GLN A 278 5.42 20.46 -16.51
C GLN A 278 6.86 20.98 -16.70
N ASP A 279 7.38 21.73 -15.74
CA ASP A 279 8.73 22.30 -15.82
C ASP A 279 9.81 21.41 -15.19
N PHE A 280 9.43 20.26 -14.61
CA PHE A 280 10.31 19.35 -13.88
C PHE A 280 10.13 17.91 -14.38
N SER A 281 10.69 17.61 -15.56
CA SER A 281 10.55 16.28 -16.20
C SER A 281 11.25 15.14 -15.47
N ASP A 282 12.18 15.47 -14.58
CA ASP A 282 12.90 14.58 -13.67
C ASP A 282 12.10 14.19 -12.42
N MET A 283 11.00 14.91 -12.14
CA MET A 283 10.17 14.70 -10.95
C MET A 283 8.88 13.96 -11.31
N ASN A 284 8.59 12.87 -10.59
CA ASN A 284 7.30 12.20 -10.67
C ASN A 284 6.29 12.90 -9.75
N LEU A 285 5.01 12.93 -10.13
CA LEU A 285 3.97 13.62 -9.37
C LEU A 285 2.91 12.63 -8.88
N ALA A 286 2.31 12.89 -7.73
CA ALA A 286 1.08 12.26 -7.31
C ALA A 286 0.25 13.17 -6.42
N VAL A 287 -1.05 12.89 -6.36
CA VAL A 287 -1.96 13.47 -5.36
C VAL A 287 -2.51 12.38 -4.46
N ALA A 288 -2.63 12.65 -3.17
CA ALA A 288 -3.04 11.67 -2.18
C ALA A 288 -4.19 12.21 -1.33
N ASP A 289 -5.17 11.36 -1.04
CA ASP A 289 -6.24 11.71 -0.11
C ASP A 289 -5.70 11.76 1.33
N ASN A 290 -5.81 12.92 1.96
CA ASN A 290 -5.27 13.15 3.29
C ASN A 290 -5.90 12.23 4.37
N LYS A 291 -7.18 11.86 4.23
CA LYS A 291 -7.83 10.96 5.20
C LYS A 291 -7.35 9.52 5.04
N LYS A 292 -7.24 9.02 3.80
CA LYS A 292 -6.71 7.68 3.53
C LYS A 292 -5.25 7.53 3.95
N PHE A 293 -4.48 8.62 3.91
CA PHE A 293 -3.09 8.66 4.35
C PHE A 293 -2.88 9.16 5.78
N GLN A 294 -3.95 9.35 6.57
CA GLN A 294 -3.85 9.95 7.91
C GLN A 294 -2.88 9.18 8.84
N GLY A 295 -2.86 7.85 8.76
CA GLY A 295 -1.93 7.03 9.51
C GLY A 295 -0.47 7.41 9.23
N MET A 296 -0.07 7.35 7.96
CA MET A 296 1.27 7.75 7.49
C MET A 296 1.56 9.22 7.81
N ILE A 297 0.65 10.13 7.50
CA ILE A 297 0.83 11.56 7.79
C ILE A 297 1.15 11.78 9.27
N ASN A 298 0.42 11.14 10.18
CA ASN A 298 0.63 11.32 11.61
C ASN A 298 1.91 10.63 12.09
N SER A 299 2.13 9.37 11.73
CA SER A 299 3.23 8.57 12.29
C SER A 299 4.59 8.84 11.64
N GLU A 300 4.57 9.14 10.35
CA GLU A 300 5.74 9.19 9.48
C GLU A 300 6.07 10.57 8.93
N LEU A 301 5.21 11.57 9.15
CA LEU A 301 5.46 12.96 8.75
C LEU A 301 5.21 13.96 9.89
N ASN A 302 4.80 13.45 11.07
CA ASN A 302 4.35 14.25 12.22
C ASN A 302 3.27 15.28 11.85
N GLY A 303 2.41 14.94 10.88
CA GLY A 303 1.41 15.84 10.31
C GLY A 303 0.07 15.86 11.05
N ALA A 304 0.02 15.42 12.31
CA ALA A 304 -1.23 15.37 13.09
C ALA A 304 -1.88 16.76 13.28
N SER A 305 -1.07 17.82 13.25
CA SER A 305 -1.50 19.22 13.35
C SER A 305 -1.75 19.89 11.99
N TRP A 306 -1.56 19.19 10.87
CA TRP A 306 -1.70 19.80 9.55
C TRP A 306 -3.14 20.17 9.24
N SER A 307 -3.36 21.43 8.83
CA SER A 307 -4.55 21.80 8.08
C SER A 307 -4.40 21.37 6.61
N PHE A 308 -5.50 20.90 6.05
CA PHE A 308 -5.64 20.50 4.64
C PHE A 308 -6.59 21.42 3.86
N ASP A 309 -6.77 22.66 4.31
CA ASP A 309 -7.46 23.70 3.53
C ASP A 309 -6.75 23.97 2.19
N LYS A 310 -5.43 23.76 2.17
CA LYS A 310 -4.57 23.72 0.99
C LYS A 310 -3.70 22.46 1.02
N PRO A 311 -3.12 22.05 -0.12
CA PRO A 311 -2.27 20.87 -0.17
C PRO A 311 -1.04 20.97 0.73
N LYS A 312 -0.69 19.84 1.35
CA LYS A 312 0.61 19.62 2.01
C LYS A 312 1.47 18.79 1.09
N VAL A 313 2.69 19.22 0.82
CA VAL A 313 3.55 18.59 -0.19
C VAL A 313 4.77 17.97 0.46
N VAL A 314 5.06 16.73 0.05
CA VAL A 314 6.25 15.99 0.45
C VAL A 314 6.95 15.48 -0.80
N ILE A 315 8.27 15.64 -0.85
CA ILE A 315 9.11 14.95 -1.83
C ILE A 315 9.67 13.69 -1.18
N PHE A 316 9.59 12.57 -1.88
CA PHE A 316 10.30 11.32 -1.56
C PHE A 316 11.43 11.17 -2.58
N ASP A 317 12.67 11.16 -2.11
CA ASP A 317 13.83 10.98 -3.01
C ASP A 317 14.01 9.52 -3.45
N ASP A 318 15.07 9.22 -4.20
CA ASP A 318 15.39 7.87 -4.68
C ASP A 318 15.70 6.87 -3.54
N ALA A 319 16.04 7.35 -2.35
CA ALA A 319 16.27 6.56 -1.15
C ALA A 319 15.06 6.56 -0.20
N ASP A 320 13.89 7.03 -0.68
CA ASP A 320 12.66 7.23 0.09
C ASP A 320 12.81 8.17 1.31
N LYS A 321 13.85 9.01 1.34
CA LYS A 321 13.95 10.12 2.31
C LYS A 321 12.89 11.14 1.99
N LYS A 322 12.31 11.70 3.05
CA LYS A 322 11.16 12.59 2.99
C LYS A 322 11.64 14.02 3.11
N TYR A 323 11.06 14.93 2.34
CA TYR A 323 11.34 16.36 2.39
C TYR A 323 10.00 17.06 2.42
N ILE A 324 9.73 17.87 3.44
CA ILE A 324 8.40 18.47 3.65
C ILE A 324 8.45 19.94 3.24
N MET A 325 7.50 20.36 2.41
CA MET A 325 7.34 21.76 2.07
C MET A 325 6.81 22.54 3.27
N GLU A 326 7.65 23.41 3.84
CA GLU A 326 7.27 24.25 4.99
C GLU A 326 6.35 25.40 4.59
N GLU A 327 6.63 26.03 3.45
CA GLU A 327 5.82 27.13 2.93
C GLU A 327 4.41 26.64 2.56
N GLU A 328 3.40 27.47 2.80
CA GLU A 328 2.03 27.13 2.43
C GLU A 328 1.88 26.99 0.90
N PHE A 329 1.05 26.06 0.44
CA PHE A 329 0.79 25.91 -0.99
C PHE A 329 0.11 27.17 -1.56
N SER A 330 0.77 27.78 -2.54
CA SER A 330 0.30 28.98 -3.23
C SER A 330 -0.54 28.60 -4.45
N THR A 331 -1.65 29.29 -4.66
CA THR A 331 -2.56 28.98 -5.78
C THR A 331 -2.00 29.35 -7.15
N ASP A 332 -0.92 30.14 -7.21
CA ASP A 332 -0.18 30.44 -8.43
C ASP A 332 0.93 29.40 -8.71
N GLY A 333 1.23 28.51 -7.76
CA GLY A 333 2.20 27.42 -7.85
C GLY A 333 3.64 27.82 -7.55
N LYS A 334 3.90 29.07 -7.11
CA LYS A 334 5.28 29.53 -6.86
C LYS A 334 5.96 28.82 -5.70
N SER A 335 5.25 28.61 -4.59
CA SER A 335 5.81 27.92 -3.43
C SER A 335 6.15 26.46 -3.74
N LEU A 336 5.32 25.75 -4.50
CA LEU A 336 5.66 24.39 -4.97
C LEU A 336 6.88 24.41 -5.89
N ARG A 337 6.96 25.36 -6.83
CA ARG A 337 8.11 25.50 -7.72
C ARG A 337 9.39 25.74 -6.93
N ALA A 338 9.39 26.73 -6.05
CA ALA A 338 10.53 27.09 -5.22
C ALA A 338 10.98 25.91 -4.35
N PHE A 339 10.03 25.13 -3.83
CA PHE A 339 10.33 23.93 -3.06
C PHE A 339 11.06 22.87 -3.88
N ILE A 340 10.57 22.56 -5.10
CA ILE A 340 11.23 21.60 -6.00
C ILE A 340 12.61 22.11 -6.44
N GLU A 341 12.74 23.40 -6.75
CA GLU A 341 14.03 24.02 -7.12
C GLU A 341 15.06 23.91 -5.99
N LYS A 342 14.68 24.23 -4.75
CA LYS A 342 15.54 24.07 -3.57
C LYS A 342 15.90 22.61 -3.32
N PHE A 343 14.96 21.69 -3.48
CA PHE A 343 15.22 20.27 -3.33
C PHE A 343 16.26 19.80 -4.36
N ASN A 344 16.08 20.15 -5.64
CA ASN A 344 17.03 19.81 -6.71
C ASN A 344 18.41 20.47 -6.52
N ALA A 345 18.47 21.63 -5.84
CA ALA A 345 19.71 22.29 -5.46
C ALA A 345 20.38 21.69 -4.20
N GLY A 346 19.74 20.74 -3.51
CA GLY A 346 20.23 20.17 -2.25
C GLY A 346 20.10 21.10 -1.04
N GLU A 347 19.24 22.12 -1.12
CA GLU A 347 19.05 23.15 -0.09
C GLU A 347 17.94 22.81 0.91
N VAL A 348 17.23 21.69 0.72
CA VAL A 348 16.18 21.22 1.64
C VAL A 348 16.74 20.07 2.47
N GLU A 349 16.64 20.17 3.80
CA GLU A 349 17.02 19.08 4.68
C GLU A 349 15.99 17.95 4.67
N ALA A 350 16.47 16.72 4.78
CA ALA A 350 15.59 15.57 4.92
C ALA A 350 14.81 15.66 6.24
N TRP A 351 13.50 15.45 6.16
CA TRP A 351 12.66 15.29 7.33
C TRP A 351 13.12 14.09 8.15
N ILE A 352 13.24 14.33 9.45
CA ILE A 352 13.49 13.31 10.46
C ILE A 352 12.36 13.38 11.49
N LYS A 353 11.93 12.22 11.98
CA LYS A 353 10.98 12.18 13.09
C LYS A 353 11.65 12.79 14.32
N SER A 354 11.04 13.81 14.91
CA SER A 354 11.54 14.43 16.12
C SER A 354 10.41 15.08 16.91
N GLU A 355 10.46 14.92 18.23
CA GLU A 355 9.83 15.85 19.17
C GLU A 355 10.46 17.25 19.06
N ASP A 356 9.83 18.24 19.69
CA ASP A 356 10.41 19.57 19.82
C ASP A 356 11.63 19.55 20.75
N VAL A 357 12.61 20.40 20.43
CA VAL A 357 13.80 20.56 21.25
C VAL A 357 13.39 21.15 22.60
N PRO A 358 13.73 20.50 23.73
CA PRO A 358 13.41 21.02 25.06
C PRO A 358 13.97 22.44 25.26
N ALA A 359 13.16 23.34 25.82
CA ALA A 359 13.56 24.73 26.07
C ALA A 359 14.73 24.84 27.09
N GLU A 360 14.82 23.88 28.01
CA GLU A 360 15.88 23.79 29.01
C GLU A 360 16.43 22.35 29.08
N GLN A 361 17.70 22.23 29.44
CA GLN A 361 18.41 20.96 29.57
C GLN A 361 18.98 20.84 30.99
N GLY A 362 18.74 19.72 31.67
CA GLY A 362 19.29 19.43 32.99
C GLY A 362 20.60 18.63 32.93
N ALA A 363 20.97 18.00 34.05
CA ALA A 363 22.07 17.04 34.13
C ALA A 363 21.87 15.85 33.17
N LEU A 364 20.66 15.28 33.15
CA LEU A 364 20.24 14.30 32.16
C LEU A 364 19.77 15.04 30.90
N LYS A 365 20.56 14.96 29.82
CA LYS A 365 20.22 15.62 28.55
C LYS A 365 19.07 14.88 27.86
N LYS A 366 17.99 15.59 27.51
CA LYS A 366 16.93 15.04 26.66
C LYS A 366 17.29 15.29 25.20
N VAL A 367 17.57 14.19 24.50
CA VAL A 367 17.89 14.15 23.07
C VAL A 367 16.62 13.84 22.29
N VAL A 368 16.40 14.59 21.23
CA VAL A 368 15.36 14.42 20.21
C VAL A 368 16.05 14.41 18.84
N GLY A 369 15.36 14.04 17.77
CA GLY A 369 15.97 13.98 16.43
C GLY A 369 16.66 15.29 16.02
N LYS A 370 16.00 16.43 16.27
CA LYS A 370 16.46 17.78 15.89
C LYS A 370 17.70 18.29 16.61
N ASN A 371 18.00 17.80 17.82
CA ASN A 371 19.20 18.21 18.58
C ASN A 371 20.22 17.06 18.73
N TRP A 372 20.00 15.96 18.00
CA TRP A 372 20.85 14.77 18.06
C TRP A 372 22.29 15.10 17.73
N ASP A 373 22.50 15.83 16.63
CA ASP A 373 23.84 16.18 16.18
C ASP A 373 24.60 16.98 17.24
N ASP A 374 23.99 18.00 17.81
CA ASP A 374 24.63 18.87 18.80
C ASP A 374 24.98 18.12 20.09
N ILE A 375 24.06 17.29 20.60
CA ILE A 375 24.23 16.60 21.89
C ILE A 375 25.00 15.28 21.77
N VAL A 376 24.97 14.61 20.63
CA VAL A 376 25.58 13.28 20.45
C VAL A 376 26.81 13.32 19.55
N MET A 377 26.70 13.92 18.36
CA MET A 377 27.69 13.75 17.29
C MET A 377 28.77 14.85 17.26
N LYS A 378 28.42 16.10 17.53
CA LYS A 378 29.26 17.30 17.38
C LYS A 378 29.68 17.88 18.73
N ASN A 379 30.09 17.00 19.65
CA ASN A 379 30.70 17.38 20.92
C ASN A 379 31.94 16.55 21.22
N ASP A 380 32.79 17.13 22.08
CA ASP A 380 34.09 16.57 22.47
C ASP A 380 34.01 15.68 23.73
N ALA A 381 32.82 15.49 24.30
CA ALA A 381 32.59 14.63 25.46
C ALA A 381 32.36 13.18 25.03
N ASP A 382 32.51 12.21 25.93
CA ASP A 382 31.89 10.89 25.75
C ASP A 382 30.39 10.99 26.03
N VAL A 383 29.55 10.38 25.20
CA VAL A 383 28.09 10.43 25.37
C VAL A 383 27.58 9.05 25.75
N PHE A 384 26.97 8.93 26.94
CA PHE A 384 26.27 7.72 27.38
C PHE A 384 24.76 7.94 27.22
N ILE A 385 24.19 7.33 26.18
CA ILE A 385 22.80 7.56 25.78
C ILE A 385 21.91 6.33 26.03
N LYS A 386 20.77 6.56 26.68
CA LYS A 386 19.70 5.57 26.89
C LYS A 386 18.60 5.78 25.85
N MET A 387 18.47 4.83 24.93
CA MET A 387 17.33 4.72 24.03
C MET A 387 16.20 3.94 24.71
N TYR A 388 15.04 4.56 24.90
CA TYR A 388 13.92 3.98 25.64
C TYR A 388 12.58 4.11 24.89
N ALA A 389 11.55 3.46 25.45
CA ALA A 389 10.15 3.63 25.08
C ALA A 389 9.33 4.00 26.33
N PRO A 390 8.37 4.94 26.27
CA PRO A 390 7.62 5.40 27.46
C PRO A 390 6.81 4.31 28.17
N TRP A 391 6.40 3.27 27.44
CA TRP A 391 5.60 2.15 27.97
C TRP A 391 6.45 0.97 28.50
N CYS A 392 7.78 1.01 28.32
CA CYS A 392 8.67 -0.07 28.71
C CYS A 392 8.88 -0.15 30.24
N GLY A 393 8.46 -1.26 30.86
CA GLY A 393 8.58 -1.47 32.31
C GLY A 393 10.03 -1.48 32.82
N HIS A 394 10.95 -2.12 32.09
CA HIS A 394 12.38 -2.12 32.45
C HIS A 394 13.00 -0.73 32.39
N CYS A 395 12.54 0.11 31.48
CA CYS A 395 13.00 1.49 31.31
C CYS A 395 12.56 2.33 32.52
N LYS A 396 11.29 2.21 32.92
CA LYS A 396 10.75 2.85 34.13
C LYS A 396 11.49 2.41 35.39
N SER A 397 11.79 1.12 35.51
CA SER A 397 12.53 0.58 36.66
C SER A 397 13.98 1.11 36.75
N MET A 398 14.62 1.42 35.62
CA MET A 398 15.99 1.92 35.57
C MET A 398 16.08 3.45 35.69
N ALA A 399 14.99 4.17 35.38
CA ALA A 399 14.98 5.64 35.33
C ALA A 399 15.54 6.31 36.60
N PRO A 400 15.19 5.92 37.85
CA PRO A 400 15.74 6.55 39.04
C PRO A 400 17.28 6.44 39.14
N ALA A 401 17.82 5.27 38.83
CA ALA A 401 19.27 5.05 38.85
C ALA A 401 19.98 5.81 37.72
N TRP A 402 19.34 5.95 36.57
CA TRP A 402 19.88 6.70 35.44
C TRP A 402 19.91 8.22 35.70
N GLU A 403 18.86 8.75 36.31
CA GLU A 403 18.76 10.16 36.71
C GLU A 403 19.77 10.50 37.81
N GLU A 404 19.91 9.65 38.84
CA GLU A 404 20.93 9.82 39.88
C GLU A 404 22.33 9.80 39.28
N PHE A 405 22.62 8.85 38.38
CA PHE A 405 23.89 8.79 37.69
C PHE A 405 24.18 10.05 36.87
N ALA A 406 23.20 10.57 36.12
CA ALA A 406 23.34 11.81 35.39
C ALA A 406 23.65 13.00 36.30
N GLN A 407 22.99 13.11 37.46
CA GLN A 407 23.28 14.15 38.46
C GLN A 407 24.71 14.04 39.00
N LYS A 408 25.21 12.83 39.23
CA LYS A 408 26.59 12.63 39.70
C LYS A 408 27.64 12.99 38.67
N MET A 409 27.33 12.88 37.38
CA MET A 409 28.21 13.31 36.29
C MET A 409 28.08 14.81 36.00
N GLU A 410 27.14 15.52 36.62
CA GLU A 410 26.96 16.95 36.42
C GLU A 410 28.22 17.73 36.81
N GLY A 411 28.78 18.49 35.86
CA GLY A 411 30.03 19.24 36.03
C GLY A 411 31.30 18.54 35.51
N ASP A 412 31.23 17.27 35.10
CA ASP A 412 32.29 16.63 34.31
C ASP A 412 32.08 16.95 32.81
N ASP A 413 32.84 17.92 32.29
CA ASP A 413 32.73 18.36 30.89
C ASP A 413 33.14 17.25 29.89
N GLY A 414 33.77 16.18 30.36
CA GLY A 414 34.15 15.03 29.55
C GLY A 414 33.02 14.03 29.33
N ILE A 415 31.91 14.09 30.09
CA ILE A 415 30.85 13.10 30.07
C ILE A 415 29.48 13.76 29.88
N VAL A 416 28.70 13.25 28.92
CA VAL A 416 27.29 13.61 28.71
C VAL A 416 26.42 12.38 28.94
N VAL A 417 25.48 12.46 29.89
CA VAL A 417 24.47 11.43 30.11
C VAL A 417 23.16 11.87 29.46
N ALA A 418 22.58 11.02 28.62
CA ALA A 418 21.47 11.39 27.75
C ALA A 418 20.32 10.36 27.73
N ASP A 419 19.12 10.87 27.50
CA ASP A 419 17.88 10.12 27.27
C ASP A 419 17.32 10.40 25.88
N PHE A 420 16.88 9.35 25.20
CA PHE A 420 16.29 9.41 23.87
C PHE A 420 15.07 8.51 23.75
N ASP A 421 13.89 9.09 23.51
CA ASP A 421 12.68 8.33 23.21
C ASP A 421 12.72 7.88 21.75
N ALA A 422 13.13 6.63 21.54
CA ALA A 422 13.28 6.03 20.22
C ALA A 422 11.93 5.62 19.59
N THR A 423 10.80 5.83 20.28
CA THR A 423 9.46 5.66 19.70
C THR A 423 8.96 6.95 19.07
N ALA A 424 9.43 8.10 19.55
CA ALA A 424 9.00 9.42 19.12
C ALA A 424 10.02 10.14 18.21
N ASN A 425 11.26 9.65 18.15
CA ASN A 425 12.36 10.31 17.44
C ASN A 425 13.17 9.31 16.59
N ASP A 426 13.65 9.77 15.43
CA ASP A 426 14.65 9.06 14.63
C ASP A 426 16.04 9.47 15.10
N PRO A 427 16.97 8.52 15.33
CA PRO A 427 18.34 8.84 15.67
C PRO A 427 19.05 9.48 14.46
N GLY A 428 19.87 10.50 14.71
CA GLY A 428 20.57 11.24 13.65
C GLY A 428 21.69 10.47 12.94
N HIS A 429 21.97 9.21 13.32
CA HIS A 429 23.00 8.39 12.69
C HIS A 429 22.63 6.89 12.71
N PRO A 430 22.82 6.15 11.59
CA PRO A 430 22.37 4.76 11.46
C PRO A 430 23.05 3.75 12.41
N SER A 431 24.22 4.08 12.96
CA SER A 431 24.89 3.25 13.98
C SER A 431 24.11 3.13 15.29
N TYR A 432 23.12 3.99 15.50
CA TYR A 432 22.28 3.98 16.69
C TYR A 432 20.92 3.40 16.34
N SER A 433 20.61 2.25 16.93
CA SER A 433 19.32 1.60 16.76
C SER A 433 18.94 0.84 18.03
N ALA A 434 17.65 0.86 18.35
CA ALA A 434 17.08 0.11 19.46
C ALA A 434 16.31 -1.11 18.92
N SER A 435 16.90 -2.29 19.07
CA SER A 435 16.21 -3.56 18.80
C SER A 435 15.36 -4.05 19.99
N GLY A 436 15.42 -3.32 21.11
CA GLY A 436 14.70 -3.58 22.36
C GLY A 436 14.92 -2.43 23.34
N TYR A 437 14.15 -2.40 24.44
CA TYR A 437 14.16 -1.28 25.38
C TYR A 437 14.43 -1.73 26.82
N PRO A 438 15.30 -1.01 27.58
CA PRO A 438 16.19 0.04 27.11
C PRO A 438 17.38 -0.53 26.31
N THR A 439 17.86 0.22 25.32
CA THR A 439 19.16 0.00 24.68
C THR A 439 20.09 1.15 25.08
N LEU A 440 21.30 0.85 25.53
CA LEU A 440 22.26 1.86 25.97
C LEU A 440 23.49 1.83 25.05
N TYR A 441 23.95 3.01 24.64
CA TYR A 441 25.16 3.18 23.83
C TYR A 441 26.14 4.12 24.52
N TRP A 442 27.41 3.77 24.44
CA TRP A 442 28.53 4.63 24.75
C TRP A 442 29.15 5.14 23.45
N ALA A 443 29.08 6.45 23.21
CA ALA A 443 29.60 7.10 22.02
C ALA A 443 30.88 7.88 22.37
N PRO A 444 32.08 7.32 22.10
CA PRO A 444 33.33 7.90 22.55
C PRO A 444 33.59 9.28 21.95
N ALA A 445 34.25 10.16 22.71
CA ALA A 445 34.80 11.41 22.17
C ALA A 445 35.69 11.11 20.95
N GLY A 446 35.47 11.80 19.84
CA GLY A 446 36.22 11.60 18.60
C GLY A 446 35.85 10.34 17.78
N ASP A 447 34.96 9.46 18.25
CA ASP A 447 34.53 8.25 17.52
C ASP A 447 33.02 7.99 17.60
N LYS A 448 32.22 9.05 17.35
CA LYS A 448 30.76 9.04 17.48
C LYS A 448 30.03 8.13 16.49
N SER A 449 30.66 7.78 15.38
CA SER A 449 30.07 6.89 14.38
C SER A 449 30.21 5.41 14.73
N ASN A 450 31.04 5.05 15.72
CA ASN A 450 31.25 3.67 16.18
C ASN A 450 30.87 3.50 17.67
N PRO A 451 29.59 3.72 18.05
CA PRO A 451 29.18 3.62 19.43
C PRO A 451 29.24 2.16 19.93
N LYS A 452 29.64 1.98 21.19
CA LYS A 452 29.70 0.69 21.86
C LYS A 452 28.36 0.41 22.55
N LYS A 453 27.73 -0.73 22.28
CA LYS A 453 26.55 -1.18 23.05
C LYS A 453 26.97 -1.52 24.48
N TYR A 454 26.30 -0.94 25.46
CA TYR A 454 26.49 -1.28 26.86
C TYR A 454 25.67 -2.51 27.24
N GLN A 455 26.32 -3.50 27.84
CA GLN A 455 25.71 -4.77 28.27
C GLN A 455 25.87 -5.05 29.78
N GLY A 456 26.36 -4.08 30.55
CA GLY A 456 26.56 -4.23 31.98
C GLY A 456 25.26 -4.13 32.81
N GLY A 457 25.42 -4.09 34.12
CA GLY A 457 24.32 -3.93 35.08
C GLY A 457 23.63 -2.56 34.97
N ARG A 458 22.47 -2.42 35.61
CA ARG A 458 21.60 -1.23 35.47
C ARG A 458 21.49 -0.42 36.76
N THR A 459 22.54 -0.43 37.58
CA THR A 459 22.65 0.36 38.80
C THR A 459 23.62 1.52 38.62
N VAL A 460 23.55 2.54 39.48
CA VAL A 460 24.46 3.69 39.46
C VAL A 460 25.92 3.25 39.50
N ALA A 461 26.25 2.28 40.37
CA ALA A 461 27.60 1.76 40.52
C ALA A 461 28.12 1.05 39.25
N ASP A 462 27.24 0.37 38.51
CA ASP A 462 27.62 -0.26 37.24
C ASP A 462 27.94 0.78 36.17
N PHE A 463 27.16 1.87 36.10
CA PHE A 463 27.39 2.97 35.16
C PHE A 463 28.67 3.73 35.48
N GLU A 464 28.91 4.08 36.75
CA GLU A 464 30.15 4.73 37.21
C GLU A 464 31.38 3.87 36.89
N LYS A 465 31.29 2.56 37.13
CA LYS A 465 32.34 1.61 36.78
C LYS A 465 32.63 1.62 35.28
N TRP A 466 31.59 1.60 34.44
CA TRP A 466 31.75 1.65 32.99
C TRP A 466 32.46 2.92 32.55
N VAL A 467 32.04 4.09 33.06
CA VAL A 467 32.70 5.37 32.74
C VAL A 467 34.16 5.34 33.13
N LYS A 468 34.49 4.87 34.34
CA LYS A 468 35.88 4.77 34.80
C LYS A 468 36.75 3.91 33.87
N GLU A 469 36.17 2.84 33.31
CA GLU A 469 36.89 1.91 32.42
C GLU A 469 36.96 2.37 30.96
N ASN A 470 36.07 3.27 30.52
CA ASN A 470 35.88 3.58 29.09
C ASN A 470 35.94 5.07 28.72
N ARG A 471 36.10 5.99 29.69
CA ARG A 471 36.24 7.43 29.42
C ARG A 471 37.46 7.73 28.56
N SER A 472 37.27 8.63 27.60
CA SER A 472 38.30 9.06 26.65
C SER A 472 39.18 10.18 27.22
N THR A 473 38.67 10.95 28.17
CA THR A 473 39.38 12.03 28.87
C THR A 473 39.64 11.65 30.33
N PRO A 474 40.69 12.14 31.01
CA PRO A 474 40.90 11.94 32.45
C PRO A 474 39.81 12.61 33.30
N ALA A 475 39.56 12.10 34.51
CA ALA A 475 38.63 12.75 35.44
C ALA A 475 39.18 14.09 35.95
N LYS A 476 38.30 15.08 36.20
CA LYS A 476 38.70 16.38 36.76
C LYS A 476 39.45 16.26 38.09
N ASP A 477 39.15 15.24 38.89
CA ASP A 477 39.81 14.99 40.19
C ASP A 477 41.16 14.26 40.06
N GLU A 478 41.55 13.87 38.84
CA GLU A 478 42.83 13.21 38.50
C GLU A 478 43.80 14.15 37.75
N LEU A 479 43.40 15.41 37.51
CA LEU A 479 44.19 16.51 36.92
C LEU A 479 44.55 17.54 38.00
#